data_AF-A0ABD1BRZ2-F1
#
_entry.id   AF-A0ABD1BRZ2-F1
#
_cell.length_a   1.000
_cell.length_b   1.000
_cell.length_c   1.000
_cell.angle_alpha   90.00
_cell.angle_beta   90.00
_cell.angle_gamma   90.00
#
_symmetry.space_group_name_H-M   'P 1'
#
loop_
_entity.id
_entity.type
_entity.pdbx_description
1 polymer ?
#
loop_
_entity_poly.entity_id
_entity_poly.type
_entity_poly.pdbx_seq_one_letter_code
_entity_poly.pdbx_strand_id
1 'polypeptide(L)' 'MLNDLPELKSIYWSFLPFPYLEKIIVEECPNLKKLPLESRSGKQGENVLYIGYEDMKWIENVEWGDEATKTRFLLSCIQV' A
#
# COMPACT_ATOMS: atom_id res chain seq x y z
N MET A 1 -4.93 6.12 7.02
CA MET A 1 -5.62 6.84 5.93
C MET A 1 -4.67 7.92 5.45
N LEU A 2 -4.45 7.99 4.15
CA LEU A 2 -3.71 9.04 3.46
C LEU A 2 -4.74 9.72 2.56
N ASN A 3 -4.98 11.01 2.77
CA ASN A 3 -6.03 11.75 2.11
C ASN A 3 -5.54 13.16 1.76
N ASP A 4 -5.79 13.61 0.53
CA ASP A 4 -5.41 14.91 -0.01
C ASP A 4 -3.92 15.24 0.22
N LEU A 5 -3.05 14.33 -0.22
CA LEU A 5 -1.59 14.49 -0.14
C LEU A 5 -0.97 14.52 -1.55
N PRO A 6 -1.20 15.58 -2.34
CA PRO A 6 -0.81 15.65 -3.74
C PRO A 6 0.69 15.55 -3.95
N GLU A 7 1.51 16.00 -2.99
CA GLU A 7 2.98 15.99 -3.10
C GLU A 7 3.64 14.76 -2.45
N LEU A 8 2.88 13.89 -1.78
CA LEU A 8 3.43 12.74 -1.09
C LEU A 8 3.88 11.68 -2.11
N LYS A 9 5.19 11.42 -2.17
CA LYS A 9 5.78 10.43 -3.10
C LYS A 9 6.00 9.06 -2.49
N SER A 10 6.35 9.04 -1.21
CA SER A 10 6.55 7.84 -0.40
C SER A 10 6.23 8.14 1.06
N ILE A 11 5.70 7.16 1.78
CA ILE A 11 5.42 7.27 3.22
C ILE A 11 6.73 7.15 4.02
N TYR A 12 7.71 6.37 3.53
CA TYR A 12 9.00 6.18 4.19
C TYR A 12 10.10 5.80 3.19
N TRP A 13 11.37 6.02 3.57
CA TRP A 13 12.52 5.71 2.69
C TRP A 13 12.87 4.22 2.64
N SER A 14 12.38 3.41 3.58
CA SER A 14 12.59 1.96 3.64
C SER A 14 11.30 1.19 3.93
N PHE A 15 11.36 -0.13 3.81
CA PHE A 15 10.26 -1.01 4.20
C PHE A 15 10.12 -1.10 5.72
N LEU A 16 8.90 -1.33 6.19
CA LEU A 16 8.57 -1.46 7.61
C LEU A 16 7.72 -2.72 7.86
N PRO A 17 7.95 -3.45 8.96
CA PRO A 17 7.31 -4.75 9.20
C PRO A 17 5.82 -4.67 9.55
N PHE A 18 5.34 -3.55 10.10
CA PHE A 18 3.91 -3.31 10.42
C PHE A 18 3.11 -4.50 10.99
N PRO A 19 3.55 -5.15 12.07
CA PRO A 19 2.93 -6.39 12.57
C PRO A 19 1.45 -6.26 12.99
N TYR A 20 0.98 -5.03 13.22
CA TYR A 20 -0.39 -4.72 13.65
C TYR A 20 -1.16 -3.86 12.65
N LEU A 21 -0.60 -3.58 11.47
CA LEU A 21 -1.31 -2.79 10.47
C LEU A 21 -2.33 -3.68 9.76
N GLU A 22 -3.59 -3.25 9.81
CA GLU A 22 -4.72 -3.98 9.25
C GLU A 22 -5.27 -3.33 7.98
N LYS A 23 -5.13 -2.01 7.85
CA LYS A 23 -5.65 -1.27 6.70
C LYS A 23 -4.76 -0.08 6.32
N ILE A 24 -4.55 0.09 5.03
CA ILE A 24 -4.11 1.33 4.39
C ILE A 24 -5.27 1.81 3.51
N ILE A 25 -5.55 3.10 3.51
CA ILE A 25 -6.50 3.73 2.57
C ILE A 25 -5.77 4.88 1.92
N VAL A 26 -5.81 4.94 0.60
CA VAL A 26 -5.20 5.98 -0.21
C VAL A 26 -6.28 6.68 -1.03
N GLU A 27 -6.51 7.94 -0.70
CA GLU A 27 -7.49 8.83 -1.34
C GLU A 27 -6.75 10.10 -1.77
N GLU A 28 -7.03 10.59 -2.97
CA GLU A 28 -6.48 11.86 -3.48
C GLU A 28 -4.94 12.03 -3.31
N CYS A 29 -4.17 10.93 -3.48
CA CYS A 29 -2.70 10.91 -3.38
C CYS A 29 -2.04 10.58 -4.73
N PRO A 30 -2.17 11.41 -5.77
CA PRO A 30 -1.78 11.08 -7.15
C PRO A 30 -0.29 10.79 -7.34
N ASN A 31 0.58 11.37 -6.50
CA ASN A 31 2.03 11.17 -6.60
C ASN A 31 2.57 10.07 -5.69
N LEU A 32 1.74 9.44 -4.86
CA LEU A 32 2.17 8.37 -3.96
C LEU A 32 2.42 7.11 -4.77
N LYS A 33 3.69 6.79 -5.03
CA LYS A 33 4.04 5.60 -5.82
C LYS A 33 4.57 4.46 -4.98
N LYS A 34 5.01 4.73 -3.75
CA LYS A 34 5.65 3.72 -2.90
C LYS A 34 4.96 3.59 -1.55
N LEU A 35 4.62 2.35 -1.22
CA LEU A 35 4.25 1.95 0.13
C LEU A 35 5.46 1.33 0.82
N PRO A 36 5.64 1.56 2.14
CA PRO A 36 6.73 0.97 2.92
C PRO A 36 6.44 -0.50 3.27
N LEU A 37 5.99 -1.29 2.29
CA LEU A 37 5.63 -2.70 2.42
C LEU A 37 6.65 -3.61 1.74
N GLU A 38 7.09 -4.63 2.45
CA GLU A 38 7.79 -5.80 1.93
C GLU A 38 6.89 -7.04 2.02
N SER A 39 7.27 -8.13 1.36
CA SER A 39 6.51 -9.39 1.30
C SER A 39 6.13 -9.96 2.68
N ARG A 40 6.82 -9.56 3.76
CA ARG A 40 6.54 -9.97 5.15
C ARG A 40 5.89 -8.88 6.02
N SER A 41 5.63 -7.68 5.48
CA SER A 41 4.98 -6.59 6.20
C SER A 41 3.53 -6.90 6.55
N GLY A 42 2.97 -6.17 7.51
CA GLY A 42 1.58 -6.36 7.90
C GLY A 42 1.41 -7.53 8.85
N LYS A 43 0.17 -7.71 9.30
CA LYS A 43 -0.21 -8.85 10.13
C LYS A 43 -0.02 -10.17 9.36
N GLN A 44 0.57 -11.16 10.01
CA GLN A 44 0.74 -12.51 9.48
C GLN A 44 -0.41 -13.42 9.95
N GLY A 45 -0.81 -14.39 9.14
CA GLY A 45 -1.93 -15.30 9.43
C GLY A 45 -3.20 -14.94 8.64
N GLU A 46 -4.37 -15.31 9.19
CA GLU A 46 -5.67 -15.17 8.50
C GLU A 46 -6.13 -13.71 8.29
N ASN A 47 -5.54 -12.76 9.03
CA ASN A 47 -5.85 -11.33 8.89
C ASN A 47 -4.87 -10.68 7.92
N VAL A 48 -5.31 -10.52 6.68
CA VAL A 48 -4.50 -9.90 5.61
C VAL A 48 -4.62 -8.37 5.69
N LEU A 49 -3.52 -7.65 5.50
CA LEU A 49 -3.51 -6.19 5.37
C LEU A 49 -4.35 -5.77 4.17
N TYR A 50 -5.39 -4.96 4.40
CA TYR A 50 -6.23 -4.40 3.35
C TYR A 50 -5.66 -3.09 2.80
N ILE A 51 -5.68 -2.91 1.48
CA ILE A 51 -5.27 -1.66 0.82
C ILE A 51 -6.46 -1.11 0.04
N GLY A 52 -7.13 -0.11 0.60
CA GLY A 52 -8.18 0.64 -0.07
C GLY A 52 -7.60 1.74 -0.96
N TYR A 53 -8.11 1.89 -2.17
CA TYR A 53 -7.76 3.00 -3.06
C TYR A 53 -8.97 3.50 -3.84
N GLU A 54 -9.03 4.80 -4.12
CA GLU A 54 -10.12 5.40 -4.90
C GLU A 54 -9.79 5.44 -6.41
N ASP A 55 -8.58 5.89 -6.75
CA ASP A 55 -8.13 6.11 -8.13
C ASP A 55 -7.49 4.85 -8.73
N MET A 56 -8.08 4.30 -9.80
CA MET A 56 -7.50 3.20 -10.57
C MET A 56 -6.11 3.52 -11.13
N LYS A 57 -5.84 4.77 -11.49
CA LYS A 57 -4.52 5.17 -11.97
C LYS A 57 -3.47 5.04 -10.87
N TRP A 58 -3.86 5.22 -9.61
CA TRP A 58 -2.93 5.05 -8.51
C TRP A 58 -2.42 3.61 -8.45
N ILE A 59 -3.31 2.61 -8.40
CA ILE A 59 -2.90 1.19 -8.27
C ILE A 59 -2.06 0.70 -9.45
N GLU A 60 -2.34 1.20 -10.66
CA GLU A 60 -1.54 0.90 -11.88
C GLU A 60 -0.11 1.44 -11.81
N ASN A 61 0.11 2.54 -11.07
CA ASN A 61 1.39 3.24 -10.96
C ASN A 61 2.16 2.94 -9.66
N VAL A 62 1.62 2.10 -8.77
CA VAL A 62 2.33 1.70 -7.54
C VAL A 62 3.59 0.90 -7.90
N GLU A 63 4.72 1.38 -7.40
CA GLU A 63 6.03 0.73 -7.46
C GLU A 63 6.21 -0.20 -6.26
N TRP A 64 6.21 -1.51 -6.51
CA TRP A 64 6.43 -2.55 -5.51
C TRP A 64 7.91 -2.85 -5.33
N GLY A 65 8.31 -3.23 -4.11
CA GLY A 65 9.71 -3.56 -3.81
C GLY A 65 10.25 -4.80 -4.52
N ASP A 66 9.39 -5.82 -4.68
CA ASP A 66 9.67 -7.05 -5.42
C ASP A 66 8.35 -7.71 -5.89
N GLU A 67 8.45 -8.72 -6.76
CA GLU A 67 7.29 -9.45 -7.29
C GLU A 67 6.51 -10.22 -6.21
N ALA A 68 7.16 -10.64 -5.12
CA ALA A 68 6.49 -11.34 -4.02
C ALA A 68 5.57 -10.38 -3.24
N THR A 69 6.05 -9.17 -2.99
CA THR A 69 5.33 -8.06 -2.36
C THR A 69 4.14 -7.66 -3.23
N LYS A 70 4.36 -7.45 -4.53
CA LYS A 70 3.29 -7.18 -5.50
C LYS A 70 2.22 -8.26 -5.47
N THR A 71 2.62 -9.52 -5.63
CA THR A 71 1.69 -10.66 -5.68
C THR A 71 0.85 -10.76 -4.40
N ARG A 72 1.49 -10.59 -3.23
CA ARG A 72 0.80 -10.69 -1.94
C ARG A 72 -0.24 -9.58 -1.74
N PHE A 73 0.16 -8.33 -1.95
CA PHE A 73 -0.69 -7.20 -1.60
C PHE A 73 -1.68 -6.81 -2.70
N LEU A 74 -1.40 -7.10 -3.97
CA LEU A 74 -2.33 -6.82 -5.06
C LEU A 74 -3.66 -7.57 -4.88
N LEU A 75 -3.63 -8.80 -4.33
CA LEU A 75 -4.83 -9.56 -3.98
C LEU A 75 -5.63 -8.96 -2.81
N SER A 76 -5.01 -8.05 -2.05
CA SER A 76 -5.61 -7.39 -0.89
C SER A 76 -6.00 -5.93 -1.19
N CYS A 77 -5.80 -5.49 -2.44
CA CYS A 77 -6.20 -4.18 -2.91
C CYS A 77 -7.67 -4.18 -3.28
N ILE A 78 -8.42 -3.20 -2.78
CA ILE A 78 -9.85 -3.05 -3.01
C ILE A 78 -10.10 -1.60 -3.42
N GLN A 79 -10.84 -1.41 -4.52
CA GLN A 79 -11.32 -0.09 -4.87
C GLN A 79 -12.43 0.31 -3.89
N VAL A 80 -12.28 1.46 -3.23
CA VAL A 80 -13.23 1.98 -2.22
C VAL A 80 -13.94 3.23 -2.69
#